data_AF-D8IDI9-F1
#
_entry.id   AF-D8IDI9-F1
#
_cell.length_a   1.000
_cell.length_b   1.000
_cell.length_c   1.000
_cell.angle_alpha   90.00
_cell.angle_beta   90.00
_cell.angle_gamma   90.00
#
_symmetry.space_group_name_H-M   'P 1'
#
loop_
_entity.id
_entity.type
_entity.pdbx_description
1 polymer ?
#
loop_
_entity_poly.entity_id
_entity_poly.type
_entity_poly.pdbx_seq_one_letter_code
_entity_poly.pdbx_strand_id
1 'polypeptide(L)'
;MNYVFNYLLLIFYLLSFVIGFSTIFYSIVYYIIERVLWLKYYIIFLFTFGILIFIRTIRLITLLTLPSFTSNNIFNMLYFFILTLAMALMLYFIPAFLYRFLKIKWSIKTNLSYLILSVFYFVLSIIGILTSFNIYILSSMIFYISIFYLLVVGFLNYKNIEDKTIKFIVKVLGIITILIYPVLIYQLIIYRKDFMNINSIDVTLMLFYTWWNLVMLGYLLWYFISMIKSNNNRISDSLCEKNDESDNNIKLEEKIEVNDFNLTKREKQILSYLLSGKTNKEISLIFDISLNTVNNHVANIYYKSGVKNRVELVNKFSKY
;
A
#
# COMPACT_ATOMS: atom_id res chain seq x y z
N MET A 1 13.80 28.19 22.24
CA MET A 1 14.09 26.90 21.58
C MET A 1 15.35 27.04 20.76
N ASN A 2 16.17 26.00 20.68
CA ASN A 2 17.42 26.04 19.92
C ASN A 2 17.09 26.01 18.42
N TYR A 3 17.35 27.09 17.66
CA TYR A 3 17.02 27.17 16.24
C TYR A 3 17.59 25.98 15.44
N VAL A 4 18.79 25.53 15.81
CA VAL A 4 19.46 24.34 15.25
C VAL A 4 18.59 23.09 15.36
N PHE A 5 17.92 22.89 16.50
CA PHE A 5 17.05 21.73 16.71
C PHE A 5 15.84 21.74 15.77
N ASN A 6 15.21 22.91 15.55
CA ASN A 6 14.05 23.02 14.68
C ASN A 6 14.42 22.79 13.20
N TYR A 7 15.60 23.25 12.75
CA TYR A 7 16.09 22.96 11.39
C TYR A 7 16.45 21.48 11.22
N LEU A 8 17.13 20.86 12.19
CA LEU A 8 17.39 19.42 12.18
C LEU A 8 16.10 18.62 12.08
N LEU A 9 15.11 19.02 12.85
CA LEU A 9 13.82 18.36 12.85
C LEU A 9 13.09 18.58 11.52
N LEU A 10 13.16 19.77 10.90
CA LEU A 10 12.64 19.99 9.55
C LEU A 10 13.23 18.99 8.54
N ILE A 11 14.54 18.76 8.61
CA ILE A 11 15.23 17.78 7.76
C ILE A 11 14.65 16.38 8.00
N PHE A 12 14.42 15.97 9.25
CA PHE A 12 13.79 14.68 9.55
C PHE A 12 12.36 14.59 9.00
N TYR A 13 11.55 15.64 9.09
CA TYR A 13 10.20 15.67 8.50
C TYR A 13 10.24 15.53 6.97
N LEU A 14 11.19 16.19 6.30
CA LEU A 14 11.38 16.07 4.85
C LEU A 14 11.85 14.65 4.46
N LEU A 15 12.81 14.08 5.18
CA LEU A 15 13.23 12.68 5.00
C LEU A 15 12.06 11.72 5.19
N SER A 16 11.25 11.94 6.22
CA SER A 16 10.03 11.17 6.48
C SER A 16 9.11 11.19 5.27
N PHE A 17 8.86 12.38 4.72
CA PHE A 17 8.01 12.56 3.56
C PHE A 17 8.54 11.83 2.32
N VAL A 18 9.85 11.87 2.06
CA VAL A 18 10.49 11.13 0.96
C VAL A 18 10.28 9.63 1.13
N ILE A 19 10.59 9.07 2.31
CA ILE A 19 10.40 7.64 2.60
C ILE A 19 8.93 7.24 2.41
N GLY A 20 8.01 8.07 2.88
CA GLY A 20 6.57 7.86 2.73
C GLY A 20 6.12 7.82 1.28
N PHE A 21 6.55 8.80 0.47
CA PHE A 21 6.22 8.87 -0.94
C PHE A 21 6.80 7.67 -1.72
N SER A 22 8.04 7.27 -1.44
CA SER A 22 8.63 6.05 -1.99
C SER A 22 7.79 4.82 -1.64
N THR A 23 7.35 4.69 -0.39
CA THR A 23 6.54 3.54 0.06
C THR A 23 5.19 3.49 -0.65
N ILE A 24 4.53 4.64 -0.83
CA ILE A 24 3.30 4.75 -1.62
C ILE A 24 3.54 4.32 -3.07
N PHE A 25 4.61 4.81 -3.69
CA PHE A 25 4.97 4.46 -5.07
C PHE A 25 5.17 2.95 -5.24
N TYR A 26 6.00 2.33 -4.41
CA TYR A 26 6.22 0.87 -4.45
C TYR A 26 4.94 0.08 -4.16
N SER A 27 4.09 0.58 -3.27
CA SER A 27 2.78 -0.04 -2.99
C SER A 27 1.88 0.01 -4.22
N ILE A 28 1.84 1.12 -4.96
CA ILE A 28 1.08 1.24 -6.21
C ILE A 28 1.59 0.24 -7.25
N VAL A 29 2.91 0.16 -7.45
CA VAL A 29 3.52 -0.78 -8.39
C VAL A 29 3.15 -2.22 -8.01
N TYR A 30 3.29 -2.57 -6.73
CA TYR A 30 2.91 -3.89 -6.22
C TYR A 30 1.42 -4.19 -6.47
N TYR A 31 0.53 -3.21 -6.22
CA TYR A 31 -0.90 -3.38 -6.46
C TYR A 31 -1.22 -3.62 -7.93
N ILE A 32 -0.50 -2.97 -8.86
CA ILE A 32 -0.69 -3.16 -10.30
C ILE A 32 -0.31 -4.59 -10.71
N ILE A 33 0.74 -5.15 -10.12
CA ILE A 33 1.26 -6.49 -10.44
C ILE A 33 0.37 -7.59 -9.82
N GLU A 34 0.15 -7.53 -8.51
CA GLU A 34 -0.49 -8.62 -7.76
C GLU A 34 -2.01 -8.48 -7.62
N ARG A 35 -2.56 -7.29 -7.91
CA ARG A 35 -4.01 -6.98 -7.82
C ARG A 35 -4.66 -7.32 -6.48
N VAL A 36 -3.88 -7.25 -5.39
CA VAL A 36 -4.38 -7.62 -4.05
C VAL A 36 -5.26 -6.52 -3.46
N LEU A 37 -6.49 -6.89 -3.07
CA LEU A 37 -7.51 -5.94 -2.61
C LEU A 37 -7.12 -5.15 -1.36
N TRP A 38 -6.43 -5.77 -0.39
CA TRP A 38 -6.05 -5.08 0.85
C TRP A 38 -5.06 -3.93 0.59
N LEU A 39 -4.26 -4.05 -0.47
CA LEU A 39 -3.22 -3.09 -0.81
C LEU A 39 -3.79 -1.76 -1.32
N LYS A 40 -4.96 -1.80 -1.99
CA LYS A 40 -5.71 -0.58 -2.36
C LYS A 40 -6.00 0.30 -1.14
N TYR A 41 -6.46 -0.30 -0.04
CA TYR A 41 -6.80 0.42 1.19
C TYR A 41 -5.53 0.84 1.95
N TYR A 42 -4.48 0.02 1.89
CA TYR A 42 -3.18 0.35 2.44
C TYR A 42 -2.58 1.62 1.79
N ILE A 43 -2.63 1.72 0.45
CA ILE A 43 -2.18 2.92 -0.27
C ILE A 43 -2.92 4.17 0.20
N ILE A 44 -4.25 4.10 0.33
CA ILE A 44 -5.06 5.23 0.78
C ILE A 44 -4.72 5.60 2.24
N PHE A 45 -4.52 4.60 3.11
CA PHE A 45 -4.07 4.81 4.48
C PHE A 45 -2.69 5.49 4.55
N LEU A 46 -1.72 5.06 3.75
CA LEU A 46 -0.41 5.71 3.70
C LEU A 46 -0.49 7.15 3.21
N PHE A 47 -1.36 7.40 2.23
CA PHE A 47 -1.58 8.73 1.69
C PHE A 47 -2.20 9.68 2.74
N THR A 48 -3.22 9.25 3.48
CA THR A 48 -3.81 10.07 4.55
C THR A 48 -2.83 10.32 5.69
N PHE A 49 -1.99 9.33 6.03
CA PHE A 49 -0.95 9.52 7.02
C PHE A 49 0.17 10.45 6.51
N GLY A 50 0.51 10.38 5.22
CA GLY A 50 1.42 11.33 4.56
C GLY A 50 0.92 12.77 4.59
N ILE A 51 -0.40 12.98 4.41
CA ILE A 51 -1.05 14.29 4.56
C ILE A 51 -0.84 14.85 5.97
N LEU A 52 -1.00 14.03 7.03
CA LEU A 52 -0.76 14.48 8.41
C LEU A 52 0.67 14.98 8.63
N ILE A 53 1.66 14.23 8.14
CA ILE A 53 3.06 14.63 8.24
C ILE A 53 3.32 15.90 7.43
N PHE A 54 2.77 15.99 6.22
CA PHE A 54 2.91 17.17 5.36
C PHE A 54 2.37 18.44 6.02
N ILE A 55 1.17 18.39 6.61
CA ILE A 55 0.57 19.53 7.34
C ILE A 55 1.43 19.95 8.53
N ARG A 56 2.00 18.98 9.26
CA ARG A 56 2.94 19.23 10.36
C ARG A 56 4.23 19.90 9.86
N THR A 57 4.77 19.44 8.72
CA THR A 57 5.93 20.06 8.08
C THR A 57 5.63 21.50 7.67
N ILE A 58 4.48 21.78 7.05
CA ILE A 58 4.09 23.14 6.69
C ILE A 58 4.05 24.04 7.93
N ARG A 59 3.39 23.60 8.99
CA ARG A 59 3.32 24.38 10.24
C ARG A 59 4.71 24.67 10.81
N LEU A 60 5.62 23.70 10.74
CA LEU A 60 6.99 23.87 11.20
C LEU A 60 7.80 24.86 10.36
N ILE A 61 7.66 24.78 9.03
CA ILE A 61 8.27 25.75 8.11
C ILE A 61 7.76 27.15 8.43
N THR A 62 6.43 27.31 8.57
CA THR A 62 5.81 28.59 8.92
C THR A 62 6.33 29.13 10.25
N LEU A 63 6.52 28.26 11.25
CA LEU A 63 7.08 28.65 12.55
C LEU A 63 8.53 29.14 12.44
N LEU A 64 9.32 28.57 11.52
CA LEU A 64 10.71 28.96 11.28
C LEU A 64 10.85 30.23 10.44
N THR A 65 9.97 30.45 9.45
CA THR A 65 10.08 31.55 8.49
C THR A 65 9.26 32.77 8.88
N LEU A 66 8.04 32.57 9.38
CA LEU A 66 7.05 33.60 9.67
C LEU A 66 6.37 33.33 11.02
N PRO A 67 7.09 33.51 12.16
CA PRO A 67 6.54 33.21 13.49
C PRO A 67 5.23 33.95 13.78
N SER A 68 5.11 35.21 13.34
CA SER A 68 3.91 36.04 13.50
C SER A 68 2.68 35.48 12.76
N PHE A 69 2.87 34.67 11.72
CA PHE A 69 1.79 34.03 10.99
C PHE A 69 1.21 32.84 11.76
N THR A 70 2.01 32.19 12.62
CA THR A 70 1.55 31.06 13.45
C THR A 70 0.58 31.47 14.56
N SER A 71 0.58 32.75 14.95
CA SER A 71 -0.42 33.32 15.87
C SER A 71 -1.73 33.73 15.18
N ASN A 72 -1.82 33.62 13.85
CA ASN A 72 -3.04 33.98 13.13
C ASN A 72 -4.16 32.93 13.35
N ASN A 73 -5.31 33.39 13.84
CA ASN A 73 -6.47 32.54 14.10
C ASN A 73 -6.96 31.78 12.86
N ILE A 74 -6.94 32.39 11.67
CA ILE A 74 -7.40 31.77 10.43
C ILE A 74 -6.47 30.62 10.03
N PHE A 75 -5.15 30.84 10.09
CA PHE A 75 -4.17 29.81 9.79
C PHE A 75 -4.29 28.62 10.75
N ASN A 76 -4.44 28.90 12.05
CA ASN A 76 -4.63 27.84 13.05
C ASN A 76 -5.93 27.07 12.82
N MET A 77 -7.05 27.74 12.50
CA MET A 77 -8.31 27.06 12.17
C MET A 77 -8.17 26.16 10.94
N LEU A 78 -7.56 26.65 9.85
CA LEU A 78 -7.32 25.85 8.66
C LEU A 78 -6.42 24.65 8.96
N TYR A 79 -5.33 24.86 9.70
CA TYR A 79 -4.44 23.79 10.11
C TYR A 79 -5.19 22.69 10.89
N PHE A 80 -5.98 23.05 11.90
CA PHE A 80 -6.72 22.08 12.70
C PHE A 80 -7.82 21.40 11.89
N PHE A 81 -8.48 22.11 10.97
CA PHE A 81 -9.48 21.53 10.08
C PHE A 81 -8.90 20.44 9.17
N ILE A 82 -7.76 20.68 8.53
CA ILE A 82 -7.15 19.68 7.64
C ILE A 82 -6.62 18.50 8.48
N LEU A 83 -6.08 18.77 9.67
CA LEU A 83 -5.61 17.73 10.59
C LEU A 83 -6.75 16.82 11.07
N THR A 84 -7.92 17.39 11.43
CA THR A 84 -9.09 16.60 11.84
C THR A 84 -9.69 15.82 10.69
N LEU A 85 -9.71 16.39 9.47
CA LEU A 85 -10.14 15.68 8.26
C LEU A 85 -9.26 14.45 8.01
N ALA A 86 -7.93 14.60 8.07
CA ALA A 86 -7.01 13.50 7.85
C ALA A 86 -7.15 12.40 8.91
N MET A 87 -7.30 12.77 10.20
CA MET A 87 -7.57 11.81 11.28
C MET A 87 -8.92 11.08 11.10
N ALA A 88 -9.96 11.79 10.67
CA ALA A 88 -11.26 11.17 10.37
C ALA A 88 -11.16 10.13 9.25
N LEU A 89 -10.43 10.44 8.17
CA LEU A 89 -10.18 9.49 7.10
C LEU A 89 -9.39 8.28 7.60
N MET A 90 -8.39 8.47 8.48
CA MET A 90 -7.65 7.37 9.09
C MET A 90 -8.54 6.43 9.91
N LEU A 91 -9.52 6.96 10.67
CA LEU A 91 -10.48 6.15 11.43
C LEU A 91 -11.29 5.19 10.54
N TYR A 92 -11.50 5.53 9.28
CA TYR A 92 -12.18 4.65 8.33
C TYR A 92 -11.20 3.70 7.61
N PHE A 93 -10.09 4.23 7.09
CA PHE A 93 -9.20 3.47 6.22
C PHE A 93 -8.31 2.48 6.97
N ILE A 94 -7.92 2.75 8.23
CA ILE A 94 -7.15 1.79 9.04
C ILE A 94 -7.94 0.49 9.26
N PRO A 95 -9.19 0.51 9.79
CA PRO A 95 -9.97 -0.72 9.91
C PRO A 95 -10.22 -1.40 8.56
N ALA A 96 -10.53 -0.63 7.51
CA ALA A 96 -10.79 -1.20 6.18
C ALA A 96 -9.58 -1.97 5.63
N PHE A 97 -8.37 -1.46 5.88
CA PHE A 97 -7.12 -2.15 5.61
C PHE A 97 -6.96 -3.38 6.52
N LEU A 98 -7.01 -3.20 7.84
CA LEU A 98 -6.72 -4.26 8.83
C LEU A 98 -7.63 -5.48 8.66
N TYR A 99 -8.93 -5.29 8.50
CA TYR A 99 -9.87 -6.41 8.36
C TYR A 99 -9.58 -7.25 7.12
N ARG A 100 -9.28 -6.61 6.00
CA ARG A 100 -8.96 -7.31 4.74
C ARG A 100 -7.60 -7.99 4.82
N PHE A 101 -6.63 -7.33 5.44
CA PHE A 101 -5.29 -7.87 5.65
C PHE A 101 -5.32 -9.11 6.55
N LEU A 102 -6.14 -9.11 7.61
CA LEU A 102 -6.30 -10.23 8.55
C LEU A 102 -7.32 -11.30 8.10
N LYS A 103 -7.83 -11.20 6.86
CA LYS A 103 -8.89 -12.07 6.30
C LYS A 103 -10.16 -12.12 7.17
N ILE A 104 -10.47 -11.06 7.92
CA ILE A 104 -11.70 -10.92 8.71
C ILE A 104 -12.82 -10.44 7.78
N LYS A 105 -14.04 -10.99 7.95
CA LYS A 105 -15.21 -10.59 7.15
C LYS A 105 -15.54 -9.11 7.36
N TRP A 106 -15.38 -8.30 6.31
CA TRP A 106 -15.83 -6.91 6.27
C TRP A 106 -17.30 -6.84 5.84
N SER A 107 -18.20 -6.84 6.81
CA SER A 107 -19.65 -6.75 6.59
C SER A 107 -20.12 -5.33 6.25
N ILE A 108 -21.33 -5.21 5.70
CA ILE A 108 -21.99 -3.91 5.48
C ILE A 108 -22.20 -3.17 6.81
N LYS A 109 -22.57 -3.88 7.88
CA LYS A 109 -22.76 -3.31 9.22
C LYS A 109 -21.46 -2.71 9.76
N THR A 110 -20.34 -3.44 9.65
CA THR A 110 -19.02 -2.96 10.07
C THR A 110 -18.57 -1.75 9.23
N ASN A 111 -18.79 -1.78 7.92
CA ASN A 111 -18.48 -0.66 7.05
C ASN A 111 -19.21 0.62 7.49
N LEU A 112 -20.52 0.50 7.74
CA LEU A 112 -21.36 1.61 8.16
C LEU A 112 -20.94 2.12 9.55
N SER A 113 -20.58 1.23 10.48
CA SER A 113 -20.15 1.63 11.83
C SER A 113 -18.88 2.49 11.83
N TYR A 114 -17.86 2.12 11.05
CA TYR A 114 -16.62 2.90 10.96
C TYR A 114 -16.82 4.20 10.18
N LEU A 115 -17.72 4.21 9.19
CA LEU A 115 -18.09 5.43 8.48
C LEU A 115 -18.78 6.41 9.43
N ILE A 116 -19.80 5.95 10.19
CA ILE A 116 -20.48 6.77 11.21
C ILE A 116 -19.47 7.28 12.24
N LEU A 117 -18.59 6.42 12.75
CA LEU A 117 -17.56 6.80 13.71
C LEU A 117 -16.63 7.90 13.17
N SER A 118 -16.19 7.78 11.91
CA SER A 118 -15.33 8.77 11.27
C SER A 118 -16.01 10.13 11.10
N VAL A 119 -17.28 10.13 10.66
CA VAL A 119 -18.07 11.36 10.49
C VAL A 119 -18.38 11.98 11.84
N PHE A 120 -18.76 11.17 12.83
CA PHE A 120 -19.02 11.63 14.19
C PHE A 120 -17.78 12.29 14.80
N TYR A 121 -16.61 11.65 14.69
CA TYR A 121 -15.35 12.24 15.12
C TYR A 121 -15.06 13.57 14.42
N PHE A 122 -15.27 13.65 13.11
CA PHE A 122 -15.01 14.87 12.33
C PHE A 122 -15.91 16.03 12.79
N VAL A 123 -17.22 15.80 12.88
CA VAL A 123 -18.20 16.80 13.33
C VAL A 123 -17.90 17.25 14.75
N LEU A 124 -17.64 16.32 15.67
CA LEU A 124 -17.32 16.63 17.07
C LEU A 124 -16.04 17.45 17.17
N SER A 125 -15.03 17.12 16.36
CA SER A 125 -13.77 17.86 16.33
C SER A 125 -13.94 19.29 15.79
N ILE A 126 -14.76 19.49 14.75
CA ILE A 126 -15.08 20.83 14.23
C ILE A 126 -15.82 21.66 15.28
N ILE A 127 -16.82 21.07 15.93
CA ILE A 127 -17.54 21.74 17.03
C ILE A 127 -16.55 22.12 18.13
N GLY A 128 -15.61 21.24 18.48
CA GLY A 128 -14.56 21.54 19.45
C GLY A 128 -13.60 22.65 19.04
N ILE A 129 -13.31 22.80 17.74
CA ILE A 129 -12.53 23.93 17.23
C ILE A 129 -13.31 25.25 17.36
N LEU A 130 -14.64 25.22 17.20
CA LEU A 130 -15.50 26.42 17.17
C LEU A 130 -16.00 26.89 18.55
N THR A 131 -16.41 25.97 19.43
CA THR A 131 -17.19 26.30 20.64
C THR A 131 -16.40 26.22 21.95
N SER A 132 -15.33 25.42 22.03
CA SER A 132 -14.30 25.39 23.10
C SER A 132 -13.48 24.07 23.10
N PHE A 133 -12.22 24.15 23.56
CA PHE A 133 -11.19 23.09 23.49
C PHE A 133 -11.54 21.76 24.19
N ASN A 134 -12.45 21.77 25.18
CA ASN A 134 -12.82 20.55 25.92
C ASN A 134 -13.46 19.49 25.01
N ILE A 135 -14.26 19.91 24.02
CA ILE A 135 -14.91 18.99 23.06
C ILE A 135 -13.87 18.41 22.09
N TYR A 136 -12.84 19.19 21.72
CA TYR A 136 -11.75 18.70 20.87
C TYR A 136 -10.90 17.62 21.58
N ILE A 137 -10.70 17.75 22.89
CA ILE A 137 -10.04 16.70 23.68
C ILE A 137 -10.90 15.42 23.68
N LEU A 138 -12.21 15.56 23.87
CA LEU A 138 -13.13 14.43 23.85
C LEU A 138 -13.09 13.69 22.52
N SER A 139 -13.12 14.42 21.39
CA SER A 139 -12.99 13.80 20.06
C SER A 139 -11.63 13.11 19.92
N SER A 140 -10.55 13.73 20.38
CA SER A 140 -9.22 13.13 20.36
C SER A 140 -9.14 11.83 21.19
N MET A 141 -9.76 11.77 22.37
CA MET A 141 -9.86 10.54 23.16
C MET A 141 -10.60 9.42 22.40
N ILE A 142 -11.70 9.75 21.72
CA ILE A 142 -12.44 8.79 20.88
C ILE A 142 -11.53 8.22 19.79
N PHE A 143 -10.71 9.05 19.15
CA PHE A 143 -9.75 8.62 18.13
C PHE A 143 -8.74 7.61 18.70
N TYR A 144 -8.09 7.93 19.84
CA TYR A 144 -7.11 7.04 20.44
C TYR A 144 -7.71 5.74 20.95
N ILE A 145 -8.89 5.77 21.57
CA ILE A 145 -9.62 4.57 22.00
C ILE A 145 -9.94 3.67 20.80
N SER A 146 -10.34 4.27 19.68
CA SER A 146 -10.61 3.54 18.43
C SER A 146 -9.36 2.87 17.88
N ILE A 147 -8.20 3.55 17.91
CA ILE A 147 -6.91 2.94 17.53
C ILE A 147 -6.56 1.78 18.46
N PHE A 148 -6.75 1.93 19.78
CA PHE A 148 -6.49 0.86 20.73
C PHE A 148 -7.35 -0.38 20.46
N TYR A 149 -8.64 -0.17 20.21
CA TYR A 149 -9.54 -1.25 19.80
C TYR A 149 -9.02 -1.98 18.54
N LEU A 150 -8.51 -1.25 17.55
CA LEU A 150 -7.92 -1.84 16.34
C LEU A 150 -6.63 -2.62 16.61
N LEU A 151 -5.79 -2.16 17.55
CA LEU A 151 -4.62 -2.91 18.01
C LEU A 151 -5.03 -4.24 18.63
N VAL A 152 -6.08 -4.25 19.46
CA VAL A 152 -6.63 -5.48 20.06
C VAL A 152 -7.18 -6.42 18.99
N VAL A 153 -7.95 -5.91 18.01
CA VAL A 153 -8.44 -6.71 16.88
C VAL A 153 -7.29 -7.32 16.08
N GLY A 154 -6.23 -6.54 15.85
CA GLY A 154 -5.01 -7.00 15.18
C GLY A 154 -4.31 -8.12 15.93
N PHE A 155 -4.17 -7.98 17.25
CA PHE A 155 -3.54 -8.97 18.11
C PHE A 155 -4.32 -10.29 18.16
N LEU A 156 -5.65 -10.21 18.34
CA LEU A 156 -6.51 -11.40 18.43
C LEU A 156 -6.52 -12.22 17.14
N ASN A 157 -6.47 -11.56 15.98
CA ASN A 157 -6.53 -12.21 14.67
C ASN A 157 -5.16 -12.41 14.00
N TYR A 158 -4.07 -12.15 14.73
CA TYR A 158 -2.70 -12.34 14.25
C TYR A 158 -2.42 -13.78 13.75
N LYS A 159 -3.15 -14.76 14.28
CA LYS A 159 -3.04 -16.17 13.88
C LYS A 159 -3.51 -16.45 12.44
N ASN A 160 -4.34 -15.58 11.85
CA ASN A 160 -4.89 -15.77 10.50
C ASN A 160 -3.87 -15.51 9.38
N ILE A 161 -2.68 -14.99 9.73
CA ILE A 161 -1.60 -14.73 8.77
C ILE A 161 -0.82 -16.02 8.56
N GLU A 162 -0.92 -16.58 7.35
CA GLU A 162 -0.27 -17.83 6.94
C GLU A 162 1.25 -17.63 6.67
N ASP A 163 1.63 -16.53 6.02
CA ASP A 163 3.01 -16.28 5.63
C ASP A 163 3.88 -15.86 6.82
N LYS A 164 4.96 -16.63 7.06
CA LYS A 164 5.93 -16.38 8.13
C LYS A 164 6.58 -15.00 8.03
N THR A 165 6.85 -14.51 6.83
CA THR A 165 7.53 -13.22 6.64
C THR A 165 6.61 -12.06 6.99
N ILE A 166 5.37 -12.09 6.48
CA ILE A 166 4.32 -11.12 6.81
C ILE A 166 4.04 -11.14 8.32
N LYS A 167 4.01 -12.33 8.92
CA LYS A 167 3.81 -12.52 10.35
C LYS A 167 4.91 -11.87 11.19
N PHE A 168 6.17 -11.98 10.77
CA PHE A 168 7.29 -11.28 11.41
C PHE A 168 7.13 -9.75 11.31
N ILE A 169 6.79 -9.22 10.13
CA ILE A 169 6.60 -7.79 9.90
C ILE A 169 5.50 -7.21 10.79
N VAL A 170 4.35 -7.89 10.85
CA VAL A 170 3.23 -7.46 11.69
C VAL A 170 3.61 -7.50 13.17
N LYS A 171 4.44 -8.45 13.60
CA LYS A 171 4.97 -8.50 14.98
C LYS A 171 5.84 -7.28 15.27
N VAL A 172 6.76 -6.93 14.36
CA VAL A 172 7.63 -5.76 14.50
C VAL A 172 6.78 -4.49 14.55
N LEU A 173 5.90 -4.26 13.56
CA LEU A 173 5.01 -3.10 13.54
C LEU A 173 4.13 -3.03 14.80
N GLY A 174 3.58 -4.17 15.24
CA GLY A 174 2.76 -4.27 16.44
C GLY A 174 3.51 -3.87 17.72
N ILE A 175 4.73 -4.37 17.93
CA ILE A 175 5.56 -4.01 19.09
C ILE A 175 5.83 -2.51 19.12
N ILE A 176 6.24 -1.93 17.99
CA ILE A 176 6.50 -0.50 17.89
C ILE A 176 5.23 0.33 18.13
N THR A 177 4.07 -0.09 17.61
CA THR A 177 2.81 0.60 17.90
C THR A 177 2.47 0.57 19.39
N ILE A 178 2.66 -0.56 20.08
CA ILE A 178 2.40 -0.69 21.51
C ILE A 178 3.34 0.18 22.34
N LEU A 179 4.61 0.28 21.94
CA LEU A 179 5.60 1.14 22.61
C LEU A 179 5.31 2.62 22.43
N ILE A 180 4.88 3.05 21.24
CA ILE A 180 4.65 4.46 20.90
C ILE A 180 3.29 4.96 21.40
N TYR A 181 2.28 4.09 21.45
CA TYR A 181 0.91 4.47 21.78
C TYR A 181 0.75 5.19 23.13
N PRO A 182 1.39 4.74 24.24
CA PRO A 182 1.38 5.48 25.51
C PRO A 182 1.99 6.88 25.41
N VAL A 183 3.04 7.05 24.61
CA VAL A 183 3.69 8.35 24.39
C VAL A 183 2.75 9.30 23.65
N LEU A 184 1.99 8.80 22.66
CA LEU A 184 0.99 9.61 21.95
C LEU A 184 -0.15 10.07 22.88
N ILE A 185 -0.63 9.19 23.77
CA ILE A 185 -1.62 9.57 24.78
C ILE A 185 -1.05 10.59 25.77
N TYR A 186 0.17 10.36 26.24
CA TYR A 186 0.83 11.25 27.18
C TYR A 186 1.01 12.65 26.59
N GLN A 187 1.38 12.74 25.31
CA GLN A 187 1.46 14.02 24.60
C GLN A 187 0.12 14.75 24.56
N LEU A 188 -0.98 14.04 24.32
CA LEU A 188 -2.33 14.63 24.38
C LEU A 188 -2.64 15.19 25.79
N ILE A 189 -2.24 14.48 26.85
CA ILE A 189 -2.48 14.91 28.24
C ILE A 189 -1.60 16.11 28.61
N ILE A 190 -0.33 16.17 28.20
CA ILE A 190 0.54 17.33 28.47
C ILE A 190 0.07 18.56 27.70
N TYR A 191 -0.31 18.41 26.43
CA TYR A 191 -0.80 19.51 25.60
C TYR A 191 -2.04 20.19 26.22
N ARG A 192 -2.75 19.50 27.12
CA ARG A 192 -3.85 20.05 27.94
C ARG A 192 -3.40 21.17 28.88
N LYS A 193 -2.14 21.19 29.32
CA LYS A 193 -1.67 22.04 30.42
C LYS A 193 -1.10 23.38 29.95
N ASP A 194 -0.49 23.43 28.76
CA ASP A 194 0.10 24.64 28.19
C ASP A 194 -0.73 25.13 27.00
N PHE A 195 -1.80 25.86 27.30
CA PHE A 195 -2.81 26.38 26.38
C PHE A 195 -2.32 27.24 25.19
N MET A 196 -1.02 27.52 25.10
CA MET A 196 -0.45 28.42 24.08
C MET A 196 0.93 28.00 23.56
N ASN A 197 1.50 26.86 23.97
CA ASN A 197 2.78 26.40 23.42
C ASN A 197 2.57 25.62 22.11
N ILE A 198 2.12 26.40 21.11
CA ILE A 198 2.00 26.16 19.66
C ILE A 198 3.29 25.60 19.01
N ASN A 199 4.39 25.56 19.77
CA ASN A 199 5.72 25.08 19.39
C ASN A 199 6.00 23.61 19.77
N SER A 200 5.07 22.89 20.39
CA SER A 200 5.31 21.46 20.63
C SER A 200 5.14 20.70 19.32
N ILE A 201 6.30 20.43 18.75
CA ILE A 201 6.50 19.68 17.54
C ILE A 201 6.45 18.20 17.89
N ASP A 202 5.56 17.45 17.26
CA ASP A 202 5.30 16.05 17.59
C ASP A 202 6.33 15.11 16.93
N VAL A 203 7.53 15.05 17.51
CA VAL A 203 8.61 14.13 17.09
C VAL A 203 8.11 12.68 17.03
N THR A 204 7.24 12.29 17.97
CA THR A 204 6.70 10.93 18.08
C THR A 204 5.91 10.51 16.85
N LEU A 205 5.06 11.40 16.31
CA LEU A 205 4.27 11.08 15.11
C LEU A 205 5.18 10.90 13.88
N MET A 206 6.20 11.76 13.75
CA MET A 206 7.21 11.67 12.70
C MET A 206 8.01 10.36 12.79
N LEU A 207 8.48 10.00 13.98
CA LEU A 207 9.21 8.74 14.21
C LEU A 207 8.32 7.52 13.94
N PHE A 208 7.05 7.57 14.35
CA PHE A 208 6.11 6.49 14.06
C PHE A 208 5.89 6.33 12.56
N TYR A 209 5.68 7.43 11.84
CA TYR A 209 5.48 7.42 10.39
C TYR A 209 6.71 6.91 9.63
N THR A 210 7.90 7.43 9.96
CA THR A 210 9.15 6.99 9.32
C THR A 210 9.37 5.51 9.52
N TRP A 211 9.23 5.03 10.76
CA TRP A 211 9.45 3.64 11.09
C TRP A 211 8.47 2.73 10.36
N TRP A 212 7.18 3.08 10.38
CA TRP A 212 6.14 2.33 9.69
C TRP A 212 6.45 2.18 8.20
N ASN A 213 6.83 3.29 7.55
CA ASN A 213 7.16 3.28 6.13
C ASN A 213 8.49 2.56 5.84
N LEU A 214 9.51 2.67 6.68
CA LEU A 214 10.78 1.95 6.50
C LEU A 214 10.59 0.43 6.54
N VAL A 215 9.85 -0.09 7.51
CA VAL A 215 9.57 -1.52 7.62
C VAL A 215 8.80 -2.01 6.39
N MET A 216 7.80 -1.26 5.95
CA MET A 216 6.97 -1.63 4.80
C MET A 216 7.72 -1.49 3.46
N LEU A 217 8.54 -0.45 3.31
CA LEU A 217 9.42 -0.28 2.16
C LEU A 217 10.43 -1.43 2.06
N GLY A 218 11.04 -1.81 3.18
CA GLY A 218 11.94 -2.96 3.25
C GLY A 218 11.26 -4.27 2.82
N TYR A 219 10.03 -4.49 3.27
CA TYR A 219 9.22 -5.63 2.82
C TYR A 219 8.94 -5.61 1.32
N LEU A 220 8.47 -4.47 0.79
CA LEU A 220 8.16 -4.32 -0.63
C LEU A 220 9.41 -4.54 -1.48
N LEU A 221 10.56 -3.97 -1.08
CA LEU A 221 11.84 -4.16 -1.77
C LEU A 221 12.29 -5.62 -1.73
N TRP A 222 12.24 -6.27 -0.56
CA TRP A 222 12.57 -7.69 -0.44
C TRP A 222 11.70 -8.55 -1.36
N TYR A 223 10.40 -8.27 -1.39
CA TYR A 223 9.47 -8.95 -2.27
C TYR A 223 9.80 -8.74 -3.75
N PHE A 224 10.06 -7.50 -4.18
CA PHE A 224 10.46 -7.19 -5.56
C PHE A 224 11.75 -7.93 -5.96
N ILE A 225 12.75 -7.95 -5.09
CA ILE A 225 14.00 -8.68 -5.32
C ILE A 225 13.73 -10.19 -5.42
N SER A 226 12.89 -10.73 -4.53
CA SER A 226 12.50 -12.14 -4.56
C SER A 226 11.77 -12.53 -5.85
N MET A 227 10.92 -11.63 -6.36
CA MET A 227 10.23 -11.82 -7.64
C MET A 227 11.21 -11.85 -8.81
N ILE A 228 12.14 -10.89 -8.87
CA ILE A 228 13.16 -10.82 -9.94
C ILE A 228 14.05 -12.06 -9.89
N LYS A 229 14.50 -12.49 -8.71
CA LYS A 229 15.34 -13.67 -8.54
C LYS A 229 14.61 -14.95 -8.98
N SER A 230 13.34 -15.10 -8.62
CA SER A 230 12.51 -16.24 -9.04
C SER A 230 12.35 -16.30 -10.56
N ASN A 231 12.12 -15.15 -11.21
CA ASN A 231 12.06 -15.08 -12.67
C ASN A 231 13.40 -15.43 -13.33
N ASN A 232 14.52 -14.91 -12.82
CA ASN A 232 15.83 -15.21 -13.35
C ASN A 232 16.19 -16.69 -13.21
N ASN A 233 15.83 -17.33 -12.09
CA ASN A 233 16.04 -18.76 -11.90
C ASN A 233 15.22 -19.60 -12.89
N ARG A 234 13.95 -19.24 -13.14
CA ARG A 234 13.14 -19.91 -14.18
C ARG A 234 13.76 -19.74 -15.57
N ILE A 235 14.33 -18.57 -15.86
CA ILE A 235 15.02 -18.31 -17.12
C ILE A 235 16.31 -19.14 -17.22
N SER A 236 17.13 -19.23 -16.16
CA SER A 236 18.34 -20.05 -16.16
C SER A 236 18.04 -21.53 -16.27
N ASP A 237 17.03 -22.04 -15.55
CA ASP A 237 16.64 -23.45 -15.58
C ASP A 237 16.14 -23.82 -17.00
N SER A 238 15.34 -22.95 -17.63
CA SER A 238 14.90 -23.16 -19.02
C SER A 238 16.01 -23.00 -20.08
N LEU A 239 17.12 -22.31 -19.76
CA LEU A 239 18.30 -22.23 -20.63
C LEU A 239 19.21 -23.45 -20.45
N CYS A 240 19.34 -23.98 -19.23
CA CYS A 240 20.09 -25.21 -18.96
C CYS A 240 19.38 -26.43 -19.56
N GLU A 241 18.05 -26.55 -19.41
CA GLU A 241 17.26 -27.62 -20.05
C GLU A 241 17.41 -27.59 -21.58
N LYS A 242 17.46 -26.41 -22.20
CA LYS A 242 17.69 -26.29 -23.65
C LYS A 242 19.09 -26.66 -24.11
N ASN A 243 20.10 -26.44 -23.27
CA ASN A 243 21.48 -26.78 -23.59
C ASN A 243 21.73 -28.30 -23.46
N ASP A 244 21.11 -28.95 -22.48
CA ASP A 244 21.17 -30.41 -22.31
C ASP A 244 20.43 -31.17 -23.43
N GLU A 245 19.40 -30.57 -24.03
CA GLU A 245 18.74 -31.11 -25.24
C GLU A 245 19.55 -30.86 -26.54
N SER A 246 20.43 -29.85 -26.56
CA SER A 246 21.17 -29.44 -27.76
C SER A 246 22.40 -30.31 -28.08
N ASP A 247 22.91 -31.08 -27.11
CA ASP A 247 24.04 -31.99 -27.33
C ASP A 247 23.64 -33.41 -27.80
N ASN A 248 22.34 -33.73 -27.84
CA ASN A 248 21.87 -35.08 -28.19
C ASN A 248 21.06 -35.23 -29.49
N ASN A 249 20.86 -34.17 -30.29
CA ASN A 249 20.09 -34.30 -31.54
C ASN A 249 20.79 -33.67 -32.76
N ILE A 250 21.91 -34.26 -33.16
CA ILE A 250 22.25 -34.33 -34.59
C ILE A 250 21.39 -35.45 -35.18
N LYS A 251 20.45 -35.05 -36.05
CA LYS A 251 19.44 -35.84 -36.79
C LYS A 251 18.05 -35.81 -36.12
N LEU A 252 17.19 -34.95 -36.67
CA LEU A 252 15.92 -35.33 -37.32
C LEU A 252 15.10 -34.05 -37.52
N GLU A 253 15.05 -33.58 -38.76
CA GLU A 253 13.97 -32.72 -39.22
C GLU A 253 12.67 -33.52 -39.13
N GLU A 254 11.90 -33.41 -38.05
CA GLU A 254 10.54 -33.95 -38.02
C GLU A 254 9.54 -33.02 -37.33
N LYS A 255 8.52 -32.69 -38.11
CA LYS A 255 7.33 -31.89 -37.85
C LYS A 255 6.79 -32.01 -36.42
N ILE A 256 6.73 -30.90 -35.69
CA ILE A 256 5.88 -30.77 -34.50
C ILE A 256 4.42 -30.75 -34.97
N GLU A 257 3.73 -31.88 -34.85
CA GLU A 257 2.29 -32.01 -35.04
C GLU A 257 1.52 -31.30 -33.93
N VAL A 258 1.19 -30.03 -34.17
CA VAL A 258 0.20 -29.27 -33.40
C VAL A 258 -1.21 -29.78 -33.77
N ASN A 259 -1.60 -30.99 -33.34
CA ASN A 259 -2.86 -31.61 -33.75
C ASN A 259 -3.93 -31.86 -32.67
N ASP A 260 -3.69 -31.56 -31.39
CA ASP A 260 -4.71 -31.88 -30.35
C ASP A 260 -5.66 -30.75 -29.97
N PHE A 261 -5.47 -29.53 -30.48
CA PHE A 261 -6.40 -28.43 -30.27
C PHE A 261 -6.87 -27.92 -31.63
N ASN A 262 -8.18 -27.92 -31.86
CA ASN A 262 -8.83 -27.51 -33.11
C ASN A 262 -8.74 -25.98 -33.35
N LEU A 263 -7.51 -25.46 -33.29
CA LEU A 263 -7.13 -24.06 -33.45
C LEU A 263 -7.05 -23.74 -34.94
N THR A 264 -7.62 -22.60 -35.31
CA THR A 264 -7.50 -22.04 -36.66
C THR A 264 -6.04 -21.65 -36.94
N LYS A 265 -5.67 -21.52 -38.23
CA LYS A 265 -4.33 -21.07 -38.64
C LYS A 265 -3.93 -19.76 -37.94
N ARG A 266 -4.87 -18.83 -37.80
CA ARG A 266 -4.64 -17.54 -37.14
C ARG A 266 -4.42 -17.68 -35.64
N GLU A 267 -5.18 -18.55 -34.98
CA GLU A 267 -5.01 -18.87 -33.56
C GLU A 267 -3.67 -19.55 -33.28
N LYS A 268 -3.20 -20.46 -34.15
CA LYS A 268 -1.86 -21.07 -34.02
C LYS A 268 -0.73 -20.03 -34.13
N GLN A 269 -0.86 -19.08 -35.05
CA GLN A 269 0.10 -17.97 -35.17
C GLN A 269 0.09 -17.06 -33.95
N ILE A 270 -1.08 -16.73 -33.40
CA ILE A 270 -1.17 -15.90 -32.19
C ILE A 270 -0.63 -16.65 -30.97
N LEU A 271 -0.86 -17.96 -30.89
CA LEU A 271 -0.35 -18.83 -29.83
C LEU A 271 1.18 -18.80 -29.75
N SER A 272 1.91 -18.88 -30.87
CA SER A 272 3.38 -18.83 -30.84
C SER A 272 3.93 -17.51 -30.27
N TYR A 273 3.29 -16.38 -30.58
CA TYR A 273 3.66 -15.09 -29.98
C TYR A 273 3.27 -14.97 -28.50
N LEU A 274 2.17 -15.61 -28.08
CA LEU A 274 1.81 -15.69 -26.66
C LEU A 274 2.84 -16.50 -25.86
N LEU A 275 3.30 -17.62 -26.40
CA LEU A 275 4.29 -18.51 -25.77
C LEU A 275 5.69 -17.86 -25.69
N SER A 276 6.03 -17.00 -26.64
CA SER A 276 7.26 -16.18 -26.60
C SER A 276 7.16 -14.94 -25.70
N GLY A 277 6.06 -14.78 -24.94
CA GLY A 277 5.94 -13.72 -23.93
C GLY A 277 5.39 -12.38 -24.44
N LYS A 278 4.98 -12.25 -25.70
CA LYS A 278 4.46 -10.98 -26.25
C LYS A 278 3.12 -10.57 -25.65
N THR A 279 2.90 -9.29 -25.40
CA THR A 279 1.60 -8.78 -24.92
C THR A 279 0.57 -8.74 -26.06
N ASN A 280 -0.73 -8.76 -25.73
CA ASN A 280 -1.78 -8.65 -26.76
C ASN A 280 -1.65 -7.37 -27.59
N LYS A 281 -1.08 -6.30 -27.01
CA LYS A 281 -0.78 -5.04 -27.69
C LYS A 281 0.38 -5.16 -28.68
N GLU A 282 1.41 -5.92 -28.33
CA GLU A 282 2.50 -6.22 -29.27
C GLU A 282 2.01 -7.12 -30.39
N ILE A 283 1.21 -8.13 -30.07
CA ILE A 283 0.60 -9.03 -31.06
C ILE A 283 -0.32 -8.26 -32.01
N SER A 284 -1.08 -7.27 -31.51
CA SER A 284 -1.92 -6.44 -32.37
C SER A 284 -1.12 -5.62 -33.38
N LEU A 285 0.07 -5.16 -32.98
CA LEU A 285 0.98 -4.42 -33.86
C LEU A 285 1.67 -5.33 -34.88
N ILE A 286 2.08 -6.54 -34.45
CA ILE A 286 2.72 -7.53 -35.34
C ILE A 286 1.78 -7.98 -36.46
N PHE A 287 0.50 -8.10 -36.14
CA PHE A 287 -0.51 -8.64 -37.05
C PHE A 287 -1.39 -7.60 -37.72
N ASP A 288 -1.15 -6.31 -37.44
CA ASP A 288 -1.92 -5.15 -37.92
C ASP A 288 -3.44 -5.33 -37.78
N ILE A 289 -3.87 -5.72 -36.57
CA ILE A 289 -5.28 -5.92 -36.21
C ILE A 289 -5.59 -5.21 -34.91
N SER A 290 -6.87 -4.93 -34.65
CA SER A 290 -7.25 -4.26 -33.41
C SER A 290 -6.90 -5.10 -32.17
N LEU A 291 -6.57 -4.43 -31.06
CA LEU A 291 -6.36 -5.08 -29.77
C LEU A 291 -7.57 -5.95 -29.37
N ASN A 292 -8.78 -5.50 -29.69
CA ASN A 292 -10.01 -6.24 -29.42
C ASN A 292 -10.08 -7.55 -30.20
N THR A 293 -9.64 -7.54 -31.46
CA THR A 293 -9.56 -8.74 -32.31
C THR A 293 -8.54 -9.74 -31.75
N VAL A 294 -7.38 -9.26 -31.27
CA VAL A 294 -6.41 -10.12 -30.59
C VAL A 294 -6.99 -10.71 -29.31
N ASN A 295 -7.67 -9.91 -28.50
CA ASN A 295 -8.32 -10.40 -27.27
C ASN A 295 -9.33 -11.52 -27.57
N ASN A 296 -10.12 -11.38 -28.64
CA ASN A 296 -11.08 -12.41 -29.06
C ASN A 296 -10.37 -13.70 -29.51
N HIS A 297 -9.28 -13.61 -30.27
CA HIS A 297 -8.49 -14.79 -30.63
C HIS A 297 -7.86 -15.46 -29.41
N VAL A 298 -7.33 -14.68 -28.46
CA VAL A 298 -6.76 -15.19 -27.20
C VAL A 298 -7.83 -15.90 -26.36
N ALA A 299 -9.03 -15.34 -26.28
CA ALA A 299 -10.16 -15.96 -25.58
C ALA A 299 -10.56 -17.29 -26.22
N ASN A 300 -10.62 -17.35 -27.55
CA ASN A 300 -10.90 -18.60 -28.27
C ASN A 300 -9.79 -19.64 -28.10
N ILE A 301 -8.52 -19.22 -28.07
CA ILE A 301 -7.38 -20.09 -27.77
C ILE A 301 -7.54 -20.69 -26.36
N TYR A 302 -7.83 -19.86 -25.35
CA TYR A 302 -8.07 -20.34 -23.97
C TYR A 302 -9.22 -21.34 -23.91
N TYR A 303 -10.35 -21.03 -24.55
CA TYR A 303 -11.50 -21.92 -24.61
C TYR A 303 -11.16 -23.27 -25.27
N LYS A 304 -10.53 -23.24 -26.45
CA LYS A 304 -10.19 -24.46 -27.21
C LYS A 304 -9.07 -25.28 -26.57
N SER A 305 -8.18 -24.64 -25.84
CA SER A 305 -7.11 -25.31 -25.08
C SER A 305 -7.52 -25.68 -23.65
N GLY A 306 -8.73 -25.32 -23.20
CA GLY A 306 -9.25 -25.67 -21.88
C GLY A 306 -8.53 -25.02 -20.71
N VAL A 307 -7.91 -23.86 -20.93
CA VAL A 307 -7.18 -23.09 -19.90
C VAL A 307 -7.90 -21.78 -19.60
N LYS A 308 -7.72 -21.23 -18.41
CA LYS A 308 -8.43 -20.01 -17.96
C LYS A 308 -7.59 -18.74 -18.07
N ASN A 309 -6.27 -18.87 -18.15
CA ASN A 309 -5.37 -17.73 -18.14
C ASN A 309 -4.06 -18.03 -18.88
N ARG A 310 -3.27 -16.98 -19.10
CA ARG A 310 -2.00 -17.03 -19.84
C ARG A 310 -0.98 -17.97 -19.21
N VAL A 311 -0.94 -18.02 -17.88
CA VAL A 311 0.05 -18.84 -17.15
C VAL A 311 -0.26 -20.32 -17.35
N GLU A 312 -1.53 -20.71 -17.27
CA GLU A 312 -1.99 -22.07 -17.60
C GLU A 312 -1.73 -22.42 -19.06
N LEU A 313 -1.95 -21.49 -20.00
CA LEU A 313 -1.64 -21.69 -21.42
C LEU A 313 -0.15 -21.99 -21.62
N VAL A 314 0.73 -21.16 -21.06
CA VAL A 314 2.19 -21.34 -21.19
C VAL A 314 2.62 -22.67 -20.57
N ASN A 315 2.18 -22.99 -19.36
CA ASN A 315 2.51 -24.25 -18.69
C ASN A 315 2.02 -25.49 -19.44
N LYS A 316 0.90 -25.38 -20.17
CA LYS A 316 0.33 -26.50 -20.93
C LYS A 316 1.10 -26.76 -22.23
N PHE A 317 1.58 -25.71 -22.88
CA PHE A 317 2.31 -25.78 -24.15
C PHE A 317 3.83 -25.74 -24.00
N SER A 318 4.38 -25.60 -22.79
CA SER A 318 5.82 -25.72 -22.51
C SER A 318 6.25 -27.12 -22.08
N LYS A 319 5.29 -28.05 -21.94
CA LYS A 319 5.51 -29.44 -21.48
C LYS A 319 5.53 -30.47 -22.62
N TYR A 320 5.48 -29.99 -23.85
CA TYR A 320 5.58 -30.72 -25.11
C TYR A 320 6.45 -29.88 -26.04
#